data_AF-A0A950HFI4-F1
#
_entry.id   AF-A0A950HFI4-F1
#
_cell.length_a   1.000
_cell.length_b   1.000
_cell.length_c   1.000
_cell.angle_alpha   90.00
_cell.angle_beta   90.00
_cell.angle_gamma   90.00
#
_symmetry.space_group_name_H-M   'P 1'
#
loop_
_entity.id
_entity.type
_entity.pdbx_description
1 polymer ?
#
loop_
_entity_poly.entity_id
_entity_poly.type
_entity_poly.pdbx_seq_one_letter_code
_entity_poly.pdbx_strand_id
1 'polypeptide(L)'
;MSGDASDNPNRHSRVVHIVRGEPSEEELAALVAVLATPADTAAAEPPAPRGAWADPAHRLRTPVHPGPTAWRNSALPQAGRPQT
;
A
#
# COMPACT_ATOMS: atom_id res chain seq x y z
N MET A 1 -38.67 -6.60 -9.54
CA MET A 1 -38.05 -7.38 -10.63
C MET A 1 -36.67 -6.80 -10.88
N SER A 2 -35.66 -7.66 -10.86
CA SER A 2 -34.24 -7.45 -11.21
C SER A 2 -33.47 -6.46 -10.32
N GLY A 3 -32.44 -6.84 -9.56
CA GLY A 3 -31.47 -7.90 -9.78
C GLY A 3 -30.15 -7.26 -10.20
N ASP A 4 -29.10 -7.51 -9.42
CA ASP A 4 -27.70 -7.31 -9.79
C ASP A 4 -27.16 -5.87 -9.80
N ALA A 5 -27.23 -5.18 -8.64
CA ALA A 5 -26.10 -4.33 -8.26
C ALA A 5 -24.99 -5.26 -7.82
N SER A 6 -24.29 -5.79 -8.83
CA SER A 6 -23.21 -6.75 -8.70
C SER A 6 -22.33 -6.41 -7.52
N ASP A 7 -22.14 -7.41 -6.65
CA ASP A 7 -20.82 -7.92 -6.35
C ASP A 7 -19.72 -7.01 -6.90
N ASN A 8 -19.38 -5.96 -6.14
CA ASN A 8 -18.35 -5.03 -6.56
C ASN A 8 -17.02 -5.67 -6.15
N PRO A 9 -16.22 -6.20 -7.09
CA PRO A 9 -14.99 -6.93 -6.76
C PRO A 9 -13.92 -6.04 -6.11
N ASN A 10 -14.12 -4.71 -6.09
CA ASN A 10 -13.26 -3.73 -5.43
C ASN A 10 -13.60 -3.46 -3.96
N ARG A 11 -14.55 -4.20 -3.35
CA ARG A 11 -14.57 -4.30 -1.88
C ARG A 11 -13.43 -5.22 -1.50
N HIS A 12 -12.20 -4.72 -1.56
CA HIS A 12 -11.01 -5.44 -1.14
C HIS A 12 -11.22 -5.82 0.33
N SER A 13 -11.75 -7.03 0.55
CA SER A 13 -11.72 -7.69 1.83
C SER A 13 -10.26 -7.66 2.27
N ARG A 14 -10.02 -7.35 3.54
CA ARG A 14 -8.66 -7.41 4.12
C ARG A 14 -8.17 -8.86 4.02
N VAL A 15 -7.59 -9.21 2.89
CA VAL A 15 -7.09 -10.55 2.58
C VAL A 15 -5.62 -10.40 2.20
N VAL A 16 -4.79 -11.21 2.84
CA VAL A 16 -3.36 -11.31 2.56
C VAL A 16 -3.14 -12.49 1.62
N HIS A 17 -2.40 -12.29 0.54
CA HIS A 17 -2.09 -13.32 -0.44
C HIS A 17 -0.57 -13.57 -0.50
N ILE A 18 -0.18 -14.84 -0.42
CA ILE A 18 1.20 -15.25 -0.64
C ILE A 18 1.41 -15.38 -2.16
N VAL A 19 2.25 -14.53 -2.72
CA VAL A 19 2.54 -14.52 -4.18
C VAL A 19 3.67 -15.49 -4.54
N ARG A 20 4.54 -15.81 -3.57
CA ARG A 20 5.71 -16.67 -3.77
C ARG A 20 6.15 -17.30 -2.45
N GLY A 21 6.61 -18.56 -2.51
CA GLY A 21 7.09 -19.33 -1.36
C GLY A 21 6.00 -20.17 -0.70
N GLU A 22 6.42 -21.05 0.21
CA GLU A 22 5.53 -21.89 1.04
C GLU A 22 5.93 -21.64 2.51
N PRO A 23 5.29 -20.67 3.19
CA PRO A 23 5.64 -20.36 4.58
C PRO A 23 5.21 -21.50 5.50
N SER A 24 5.96 -21.71 6.59
CA SER A 24 5.52 -22.64 7.63
C SER A 24 4.30 -22.09 8.40
N GLU A 25 3.63 -22.95 9.15
CA GLU A 25 2.50 -22.54 9.99
C GLU A 25 2.92 -21.49 11.03
N GLU A 26 4.13 -21.60 11.58
CA GLU A 26 4.69 -20.67 12.54
C GLU A 26 4.95 -19.29 11.91
N GLU A 27 5.49 -19.26 10.69
CA GLU A 27 5.76 -18.02 9.96
C GLU A 27 4.45 -17.31 9.59
N LEU A 28 3.44 -18.06 9.16
CA LEU A 28 2.12 -17.52 8.85
C LEU A 28 1.45 -16.96 10.12
N ALA A 29 1.53 -17.68 11.24
CA ALA A 29 1.00 -17.22 12.52
C ALA A 29 1.71 -15.93 13.00
N ALA A 30 3.03 -15.86 12.87
CA ALA A 30 3.81 -14.67 13.22
C ALA A 30 3.40 -13.45 12.37
N LEU A 31 3.23 -13.64 11.06
CA LEU A 31 2.77 -12.59 10.16
C LEU A 31 1.39 -12.06 10.56
N VAL A 32 0.44 -12.96 10.83
CA VAL A 32 -0.92 -12.57 11.23
C VAL A 32 -0.92 -11.87 12.59
N ALA A 33 -0.11 -12.32 13.55
CA ALA A 33 0.00 -11.67 14.86
C ALA A 33 0.50 -10.22 14.75
N VAL A 34 1.50 -9.97 13.89
CA VAL A 34 2.00 -8.62 13.61
C VAL A 34 0.90 -7.76 12.96
N LEU A 35 0.17 -8.29 11.98
CA LEU A 35 -0.88 -7.56 11.28
C LEU A 35 -2.13 -7.30 12.14
N ALA A 36 -2.43 -8.18 13.10
CA ALA A 36 -3.54 -8.02 14.04
C ALA A 36 -3.22 -7.02 15.17
N THR A 37 -1.95 -6.65 15.34
CA THR A 37 -1.54 -5.67 16.35
C THR A 37 -2.18 -4.32 16.05
N PRO A 38 -2.96 -3.74 16.97
CA PRO A 38 -3.49 -2.39 16.81
C PRO A 38 -2.32 -1.41 16.64
N ALA A 39 -2.36 -0.60 15.59
CA ALA A 39 -1.46 0.55 15.51
C ALA A 39 -1.81 1.48 16.68
N ASP A 40 -0.87 1.65 17.60
CA ASP A 40 -1.03 2.53 18.75
C ASP A 40 -1.33 3.95 18.23
N THR A 41 -2.58 4.39 18.36
CA THR A 41 -2.99 5.74 18.00
C THR A 41 -2.55 6.67 19.11
N ALA A 42 -1.27 7.01 19.12
CA ALA A 42 -0.75 8.11 19.92
C ALA A 42 -1.58 9.38 19.63
N ALA A 43 -1.87 10.13 20.70
CA ALA A 43 -2.71 11.32 20.72
C ALA A 43 -2.48 12.25 19.52
N ALA A 44 -3.56 12.85 19.01
CA ALA A 44 -3.61 13.65 17.78
C ALA A 44 -2.38 14.56 17.55
N GLU A 45 -1.38 13.99 16.88
CA GLU A 45 -0.20 14.67 16.37
C GLU A 45 -0.67 15.62 15.24
N PRO A 46 -0.10 16.82 15.09
CA PRO A 46 -0.31 17.62 13.88
C PRO A 46 -0.12 16.76 12.63
N PRO A 47 -0.87 17.00 11.54
CA PRO A 47 -0.84 16.15 10.37
C PRO A 47 0.61 16.02 9.90
N ALA A 48 1.14 14.79 9.96
CA ALA A 48 2.49 14.50 9.56
C ALA A 48 2.71 15.01 8.13
N PRO A 49 3.92 15.50 7.79
CA PRO A 49 4.24 15.82 6.41
C PRO A 49 3.89 14.60 5.55
N ARG A 50 3.28 14.86 4.39
CA ARG A 50 2.89 13.79 3.47
C ARG A 50 4.12 12.91 3.22
N GLY A 51 4.01 11.64 3.59
CA GLY A 51 5.08 10.67 3.32
C GLY A 51 5.36 10.65 1.82
N ALA A 52 6.57 10.26 1.43
CA ALA A 52 7.01 10.30 0.03
C ALA A 52 6.01 9.63 -0.94
N TRP A 53 5.29 8.59 -0.50
CA TRP A 53 4.21 7.93 -1.23
C TRP A 53 3.05 8.84 -1.66
N ALA A 54 2.79 9.91 -0.92
CA ALA A 54 1.73 10.87 -1.16
C ALA A 54 2.21 12.14 -1.89
N ASP A 55 3.44 12.15 -2.40
CA ASP A 55 3.98 13.27 -3.18
C ASP A 55 3.25 13.38 -4.55
N PRO A 56 2.62 14.52 -4.86
CA PRO A 56 1.98 14.76 -6.15
C PRO A 56 2.91 14.59 -7.36
N ALA A 57 4.23 14.76 -7.20
CA ALA A 57 5.21 14.56 -8.27
C ALA A 57 5.15 13.12 -8.84
N HIS A 58 4.76 12.14 -8.03
CA HIS A 58 4.54 10.77 -8.51
C HIS A 58 3.41 10.67 -9.53
N ARG A 59 2.45 11.60 -9.53
CA ARG A 59 1.39 11.68 -10.55
C ARG A 59 1.87 12.24 -11.89
N LEU A 60 3.03 12.90 -11.91
CA LEU A 60 3.49 13.71 -13.04
C LEU A 60 4.63 13.07 -13.85
N ARG A 61 4.95 11.78 -13.62
CA ARG A 61 6.08 11.09 -14.29
C ARG A 61 7.38 11.89 -14.26
N THR A 62 7.66 12.50 -13.11
CA THR A 62 8.91 13.24 -12.90
C THR A 62 10.08 12.25 -12.83
N PRO A 63 11.23 12.55 -13.46
CA PRO A 63 12.45 11.76 -13.29
C PRO A 63 12.87 11.67 -11.82
N VAL A 64 13.40 10.51 -11.41
CA VAL A 64 13.98 10.37 -10.06
C VAL A 64 15.32 11.11 -10.04
N HIS A 65 15.46 12.08 -9.14
CA HIS A 65 16.71 12.80 -8.93
C HIS A 65 17.57 12.12 -7.86
N PRO A 66 18.90 12.02 -8.04
CA PRO A 66 19.79 11.47 -7.02
C PRO A 66 19.80 12.36 -5.76
N GLY A 67 19.86 11.73 -4.59
CA GLY A 67 19.87 12.44 -3.32
C GLY A 67 19.81 11.50 -2.11
N PRO A 68 19.91 12.04 -0.88
CA PRO A 68 20.05 11.26 0.36
C PRO A 68 18.92 10.25 0.65
N THR A 69 17.78 10.38 -0.03
CA THR A 69 16.62 9.49 0.10
C THR A 69 16.19 8.86 -1.23
N ALA A 70 16.90 9.13 -2.32
CA ALA A 70 16.48 8.74 -3.68
C ALA A 70 16.35 7.22 -3.85
N TRP A 71 17.24 6.44 -3.22
CA TRP A 71 17.14 4.97 -3.23
C TRP A 71 15.85 4.48 -2.54
N ARG A 72 15.53 5.01 -1.36
CA ARG A 72 14.30 4.64 -0.64
C ARG A 72 13.04 5.07 -1.39
N ASN A 73 13.08 6.19 -2.09
CA ASN A 73 11.96 6.73 -2.86
C ASN A 73 11.80 6.07 -4.26
N SER A 74 12.75 5.23 -4.69
CA SER A 74 12.72 4.60 -6.02
C SER A 74 11.64 3.52 -6.17
N ALA A 75 11.20 2.91 -5.06
CA ALA A 75 10.16 1.89 -5.04
C ALA A 75 8.74 2.49 -5.06
N LEU A 76 8.61 3.81 -5.08
CA LEU A 76 7.32 4.51 -5.06
C LEU A 76 6.66 4.43 -6.44
N PRO A 77 5.34 4.21 -6.52
CA PRO A 77 4.62 4.12 -7.78
C PRO A 77 4.69 5.47 -8.50
N GLN A 78 5.46 5.51 -9.58
CA GLN A 78 5.29 6.53 -10.61
C GLN A 78 3.97 6.26 -11.32
N ALA A 79 3.13 7.28 -11.51
CA ALA A 79 1.90 7.13 -12.26
C ALA A 79 2.22 6.60 -13.68
N GLY A 80 1.89 5.32 -13.87
CA GLY A 80 1.84 4.64 -15.16
C GLY A 80 0.85 5.35 -16.08
N ARG A 81 1.12 5.36 -17.39
CA ARG A 81 0.34 6.09 -18.41
C ARG A 81 -1.16 5.75 -18.37
N PRO A 82 -2.04 6.64 -18.87
CA PRO A 82 -3.40 6.25 -19.23
C PRO A 82 -3.38 5.13 -20.27
N GLN A 83 -4.17 4.08 -20.03
CA GLN A 83 -4.51 3.09 -21.05
C GLN A 83 -5.42 3.79 -22.07
N THR A 84 -5.00 3.79 -23.33
CA THR A 84 -5.76 4.33 -24.48
C THR A 84 -7.02 3.54 -24.74
#